data_AF-A0A822L5H2-F1
#
_entry.id   AF-A0A822L5H2-F1
#
_cell.length_a   1.000
_cell.length_b   1.000
_cell.length_c   1.000
_cell.angle_alpha   90.00
_cell.angle_beta   90.00
_cell.angle_gamma   90.00
#
_symmetry.space_group_name_H-M   'P 1'
#
loop_
_entity.id
_entity.type
_entity.pdbx_description
1 polymer ?
#
loop_
_entity_poly.entity_id
_entity_poly.type
_entity_poly.pdbx_seq_one_letter_code
_entity_poly.pdbx_strand_id
1 'polypeptide(L)'
;MQGVNRNSKVLFFNLGFLEIEHLEELSPWIPPQADLKASQLVVVDDNDISMLHDMALYRQSRVKLLEGQKKVDTEKGAFFNVEALPVGSILVFPIAGKETGWQPFGESVNQKELYFGGLESIGFGRCQVTILNYANQ
;
A
#
# COMPACT_ATOMS: atom_id res chain seq x y z
N MET A 1 2.10 -32.42 -11.45
CA MET A 1 3.28 -31.66 -10.99
C MET A 1 4.28 -31.67 -12.14
N GLN A 2 4.24 -30.65 -13.00
CA GLN A 2 5.23 -30.48 -14.07
C GLN A 2 6.50 -29.90 -13.45
N GLY A 3 7.65 -30.41 -13.91
CA GLY A 3 8.95 -30.13 -13.34
C GLY A 3 9.35 -28.66 -13.48
N VAL A 4 9.75 -28.06 -12.37
CA VAL A 4 10.36 -26.73 -12.32
C VAL A 4 11.58 -26.72 -13.25
N ASN A 5 11.54 -25.86 -14.26
CA ASN A 5 12.64 -25.65 -15.19
C ASN A 5 13.84 -25.12 -14.41
N ARG A 6 14.98 -25.83 -14.39
CA ARG A 6 16.14 -25.50 -13.53
C ARG A 6 16.79 -24.14 -13.82
N ASN A 7 16.40 -23.47 -14.92
CA ASN A 7 16.88 -22.15 -15.30
C ASN A 7 15.87 -21.01 -15.07
N SER A 8 14.65 -21.27 -14.57
CA SER A 8 13.73 -20.18 -14.23
C SER A 8 14.14 -19.55 -12.90
N LYS A 9 14.21 -18.21 -12.86
CA LYS A 9 14.33 -17.49 -11.59
C LYS A 9 12.94 -17.48 -10.97
N VAL A 10 12.81 -18.11 -9.81
CA VAL A 10 11.53 -18.21 -9.11
C VAL A 10 11.63 -17.43 -7.82
N LEU A 11 10.70 -16.50 -7.61
CA LEU A 11 10.52 -15.85 -6.32
C LEU A 11 9.55 -16.69 -5.48
N PHE A 12 9.94 -16.94 -4.25
CA PHE A 12 9.06 -17.59 -3.28
C PHE A 12 8.37 -16.53 -2.44
N PHE A 13 7.05 -16.55 -2.44
CA PHE A 13 6.21 -15.73 -1.59
C PHE A 13 5.43 -16.65 -0.65
N ASN A 14 4.92 -16.10 0.47
CA ASN A 14 4.16 -16.87 1.47
C ASN A 14 2.96 -17.65 0.89
N LEU A 15 2.54 -17.36 -0.34
CA LEU A 15 1.38 -17.92 -1.01
C LEU A 15 1.72 -18.83 -2.20
N GLY A 16 3.01 -18.96 -2.58
CA GLY A 16 3.41 -19.82 -3.69
C GLY A 16 4.71 -19.40 -4.39
N PHE A 17 4.81 -19.78 -5.65
CA PHE A 17 5.96 -19.54 -6.52
C PHE A 17 5.57 -18.58 -7.63
N LEU A 18 6.33 -17.50 -7.80
CA LEU A 18 6.22 -16.58 -8.92
C LEU A 18 7.41 -16.79 -9.84
N GLU A 19 7.17 -17.32 -11.04
CA GLU A 19 8.21 -17.47 -12.04
C GLU A 19 8.48 -16.12 -12.72
N ILE A 20 9.76 -15.77 -12.88
CA ILE A 20 10.17 -14.51 -13.51
C ILE A 20 10.41 -14.78 -14.99
N GLU A 21 9.53 -14.25 -15.83
CA GLU A 21 9.62 -14.35 -17.29
C GLU A 21 10.60 -13.34 -17.88
N HIS A 22 10.62 -12.13 -17.31
CA HIS A 22 11.37 -10.98 -17.82
C HIS A 22 12.17 -10.29 -16.72
N LEU A 23 13.35 -9.75 -17.09
CA LEU A 23 14.17 -8.92 -16.22
C LEU A 23 14.29 -7.54 -16.84
N GLU A 24 13.63 -6.58 -16.24
CA GLU A 24 13.60 -5.19 -16.67
C GLU A 24 14.14 -4.26 -15.58
N GLU A 25 14.58 -3.07 -15.99
CA GLU A 25 15.06 -2.04 -15.08
C GLU A 25 13.87 -1.23 -14.57
N LEU A 26 13.53 -1.39 -13.28
CA LEU A 26 12.31 -0.84 -12.68
C LEU A 26 12.53 0.43 -11.85
N SER A 27 13.77 0.88 -11.66
CA SER A 27 14.05 2.11 -10.90
C SER A 27 13.30 3.37 -11.39
N PRO A 28 13.01 3.57 -12.70
CA PRO A 28 12.29 4.73 -13.19
C PRO A 28 10.85 4.81 -12.68
N TRP A 29 10.30 3.69 -12.21
CA TRP A 29 8.94 3.60 -11.67
C TRP A 29 8.86 3.86 -10.17
N ILE A 30 10.01 4.03 -9.49
CA ILE A 30 10.05 4.37 -8.07
C ILE A 30 9.77 5.87 -7.92
N PRO A 31 8.70 6.26 -7.20
CA PRO A 31 8.46 7.68 -6.94
C PRO A 31 9.65 8.31 -6.21
N PRO A 32 10.03 9.55 -6.57
CA PRO A 32 11.05 10.29 -5.82
C PRO A 32 10.78 10.27 -4.33
N GLN A 33 11.83 10.04 -3.53
CA GLN A 33 11.78 9.99 -2.05
C GLN A 33 11.03 8.79 -1.45
N ALA A 34 10.51 7.87 -2.25
CA ALA A 34 10.01 6.60 -1.72
C ALA A 34 11.18 5.75 -1.19
N ASP A 35 11.02 5.17 0.00
CA ASP A 35 11.96 4.22 0.58
C ASP A 35 11.74 2.82 -0.02
N LEU A 36 12.03 2.68 -1.32
CA LEU A 36 11.92 1.44 -2.07
C LEU A 36 13.18 1.19 -2.89
N LYS A 37 13.60 -0.07 -2.96
CA LYS A 37 14.69 -0.52 -3.84
C LYS A 37 14.10 -1.18 -5.08
N ALA A 38 14.71 -0.95 -6.24
CA ALA A 38 14.27 -1.58 -7.49
C ALA A 38 14.27 -3.12 -7.42
N SER A 39 15.16 -3.71 -6.61
CA SER A 39 15.18 -5.15 -6.36
C SER A 39 13.99 -5.69 -5.56
N GLN A 40 13.09 -4.82 -5.08
CA GLN A 40 11.87 -5.16 -4.35
C GLN A 40 10.61 -4.97 -5.21
N LEU A 41 10.77 -4.57 -6.48
CA LEU A 41 9.67 -4.39 -7.41
C LEU A 41 9.49 -5.64 -8.27
N VAL A 42 8.24 -6.01 -8.48
CA VAL A 42 7.83 -7.03 -9.45
C VAL A 42 6.59 -6.54 -10.17
N VAL A 43 6.57 -6.73 -11.49
CA VAL A 43 5.38 -6.51 -12.31
C VAL A 43 4.74 -7.87 -12.53
N VAL A 44 3.44 -7.95 -12.30
CA VAL A 44 2.65 -9.18 -12.43
C VAL A 44 1.45 -8.90 -13.33
N ASP A 45 0.84 -9.95 -13.86
CA ASP A 45 -0.39 -9.85 -14.64
C ASP A 45 -1.58 -9.33 -13.83
N ASP A 46 -2.57 -8.78 -14.53
CA ASP A 46 -3.78 -8.18 -13.95
C ASP A 46 -4.57 -9.15 -13.04
N ASN A 47 -4.57 -10.44 -13.39
CA ASN A 47 -5.23 -11.47 -12.57
C ASN A 47 -4.47 -11.71 -11.25
N ASP A 48 -3.14 -11.72 -11.30
CA ASP A 48 -2.29 -11.99 -10.15
C ASP A 48 -2.25 -10.80 -9.20
N ILE A 49 -2.20 -9.57 -9.73
CA ILE A 49 -2.23 -8.36 -8.88
C ILE A 49 -3.55 -8.27 -8.11
N SER A 50 -4.68 -8.68 -8.69
CA SER A 50 -5.97 -8.70 -8.01
C SER A 50 -5.93 -9.62 -6.78
N MET A 51 -5.39 -10.83 -6.95
CA MET A 51 -5.23 -11.79 -5.85
C MET A 51 -4.24 -11.29 -4.80
N LEU A 52 -3.08 -10.77 -5.22
CA LEU A 52 -2.07 -10.22 -4.29
C LEU A 52 -2.64 -9.07 -3.47
N HIS A 53 -3.40 -8.17 -4.11
CA HIS A 53 -4.03 -7.05 -3.42
C HIS A 53 -5.05 -7.53 -2.39
N ASP A 54 -5.93 -8.46 -2.75
CA ASP A 54 -6.92 -8.99 -1.80
C ASP A 54 -6.24 -9.70 -0.62
N MET A 55 -5.19 -10.47 -0.85
CA MET A 55 -4.50 -11.21 0.20
C MET A 55 -3.57 -10.34 1.05
N ALA A 56 -3.10 -9.21 0.54
CA ALA A 56 -2.22 -8.28 1.25
C ALA A 56 -2.97 -7.35 2.23
N LEU A 57 -4.30 -7.22 2.09
CA LEU A 57 -5.10 -6.37 2.97
C LEU A 57 -5.00 -6.82 4.43
N TYR A 58 -4.75 -5.84 5.31
CA TYR A 58 -4.76 -6.06 6.73
C TYR A 58 -6.20 -6.24 7.20
N ARG A 59 -6.54 -7.43 7.71
CA ARG A 59 -7.87 -7.72 8.28
C ARG A 59 -7.75 -8.15 9.73
N GLN A 60 -8.47 -7.46 10.61
CA GLN A 60 -8.45 -7.73 12.05
C GLN A 60 -9.86 -7.70 12.64
N SER A 61 -10.25 -8.78 13.31
CA SER A 61 -11.41 -8.77 14.19
C SER A 61 -11.10 -8.05 15.49
N ARG A 62 -12.00 -7.16 15.90
CA ARG A 62 -11.87 -6.35 17.10
C ARG A 62 -13.10 -6.51 17.97
N VAL A 63 -12.86 -6.44 19.27
CA VAL A 63 -13.91 -6.52 20.28
C VAL A 63 -13.84 -5.37 21.26
N LYS A 64 -15.00 -4.92 21.72
CA LYS A 64 -15.12 -4.12 22.94
C LYS A 64 -15.45 -5.02 24.13
N LEU A 65 -14.71 -4.85 25.22
CA LEU A 65 -14.94 -5.57 26.47
C LEU A 65 -15.84 -4.73 27.41
N LEU A 66 -16.56 -5.41 28.30
CA LEU A 66 -17.31 -4.79 29.39
C LEU A 66 -16.35 -4.15 30.39
N GLU A 67 -16.79 -3.06 31.02
CA GLU A 67 -16.03 -2.44 32.09
C GLU A 67 -15.94 -3.37 33.32
N GLY A 68 -14.75 -3.48 33.90
CA GLY A 68 -14.50 -4.31 35.09
C GLY A 68 -14.53 -5.83 34.86
N GLN A 69 -14.77 -6.31 33.64
CA GLN A 69 -14.86 -7.74 33.34
C GLN A 69 -14.12 -8.08 32.04
N LYS A 70 -13.41 -9.21 32.00
CA LYS A 70 -12.75 -9.71 30.77
C LYS A 70 -13.73 -10.45 29.85
N LYS A 71 -14.89 -9.84 29.57
CA LYS A 71 -15.96 -10.41 28.75
C LYS A 71 -16.33 -9.45 27.62
N VAL A 72 -16.59 -9.97 26.42
CA VAL A 72 -17.03 -9.19 25.26
C VAL A 72 -18.43 -8.62 25.52
N ASP A 73 -18.64 -7.36 25.15
CA ASP A 73 -19.93 -6.65 25.26
C ASP A 73 -20.87 -7.05 24.09
N THR A 74 -21.43 -8.25 24.17
CA THR A 74 -22.28 -8.80 23.09
C THR A 74 -23.64 -8.11 22.96
N GLU A 75 -24.10 -7.38 23.97
CA GLU A 75 -25.41 -6.72 23.97
C GLU A 75 -25.45 -5.50 23.05
N LYS A 76 -24.31 -4.84 22.85
CA LYS A 76 -24.18 -3.60 22.05
C LYS A 76 -23.49 -3.79 20.70
N GLY A 77 -23.32 -5.03 20.23
CA GLY A 77 -22.65 -5.29 18.95
C GLY A 77 -21.15 -4.98 18.99
N ALA A 78 -20.46 -5.44 20.05
CA ALA A 78 -19.05 -5.14 20.25
C ALA A 78 -18.06 -5.90 19.36
N PHE A 79 -18.51 -6.78 18.46
CA PHE A 79 -17.62 -7.52 17.55
C PHE A 79 -17.66 -6.88 16.16
N PHE A 80 -16.53 -6.39 15.68
CA PHE A 80 -16.44 -5.74 14.37
C PHE A 80 -15.10 -6.02 13.71
N ASN A 81 -15.08 -6.06 12.38
CA ASN A 81 -13.87 -6.26 11.61
C ASN A 81 -13.36 -4.92 11.06
N VAL A 82 -12.04 -4.77 11.02
CA VAL A 82 -11.36 -3.67 10.37
C VAL A 82 -10.58 -4.24 9.18
N GLU A 83 -10.69 -3.56 8.05
CA GLU A 83 -9.85 -3.79 6.88
C GLU A 83 -9.03 -2.52 6.60
N ALA A 84 -7.75 -2.67 6.27
CA ALA A 84 -6.87 -1.56 5.97
C ALA A 84 -5.78 -1.95 4.96
N LEU A 85 -5.20 -0.93 4.32
CA LEU A 85 -4.02 -1.11 3.50
C LEU A 85 -2.81 -1.48 4.39
N PRO A 86 -1.93 -2.38 3.91
CA PRO A 86 -0.72 -2.72 4.64
C PRO A 86 0.26 -1.54 4.67
N VAL A 87 1.10 -1.50 5.71
CA VAL A 87 2.21 -0.54 5.80
C VAL A 87 3.17 -0.76 4.63
N GLY A 88 3.63 0.34 4.03
CA GLY A 88 4.46 0.31 2.83
C GLY A 88 3.68 0.39 1.51
N SER A 89 2.34 0.41 1.56
CA SER A 89 1.52 0.72 0.39
C SER A 89 1.80 2.14 -0.11
N ILE A 90 2.05 2.27 -1.41
CA ILE A 90 2.21 3.56 -2.08
C ILE A 90 0.98 3.81 -2.95
N LEU A 91 0.37 4.98 -2.75
CA LEU A 91 -0.76 5.45 -3.55
C LEU A 91 -0.36 6.72 -4.28
N VAL A 92 -0.67 6.79 -5.58
CA VAL A 92 -0.36 7.94 -6.43
C VAL A 92 -1.66 8.56 -6.91
N PHE A 93 -1.87 9.84 -6.60
CA PHE A 93 -3.06 10.58 -6.99
C PHE A 93 -2.69 11.73 -7.92
N PRO A 94 -3.11 11.72 -9.19
CA PRO A 94 -2.92 12.86 -10.05
C PRO A 94 -3.82 14.01 -9.61
N ILE A 95 -3.26 15.21 -9.44
CA ILE A 95 -3.99 16.43 -9.07
C ILE A 95 -3.98 17.38 -10.27
N ALA A 96 -5.16 17.70 -10.81
CA ALA A 96 -5.31 18.64 -11.91
C ALA A 96 -5.85 19.99 -11.40
N GLY A 97 -5.16 21.08 -11.73
CA GLY A 97 -5.62 22.45 -11.49
C GLY A 97 -6.39 22.99 -12.70
N LYS A 98 -7.49 23.71 -12.45
CA LYS A 98 -8.27 24.34 -13.53
C LYS A 98 -7.64 25.66 -14.01
N GLU A 99 -6.96 26.37 -13.13
CA GLU A 99 -6.43 27.71 -13.39
C GLU A 99 -4.99 27.65 -13.89
N THR A 100 -4.75 28.22 -15.07
CA THR A 100 -3.42 28.32 -15.66
C THR A 100 -2.58 29.35 -14.92
N GLY A 101 -1.37 28.97 -14.51
CA GLY A 101 -0.43 29.86 -13.82
C GLY A 101 -0.55 29.87 -12.29
N TRP A 102 -1.60 29.27 -11.72
CA TRP A 102 -1.67 29.04 -10.28
C TRP A 102 -0.79 27.85 -9.90
N GLN A 103 0.16 28.06 -8.98
CA GLN A 103 1.11 27.06 -8.49
C GLN A 103 0.87 26.77 -7.00
N PRO A 104 -0.24 26.09 -6.64
CA PRO A 104 -0.62 25.88 -5.24
C PRO A 104 0.38 25.06 -4.43
N PHE A 105 1.20 24.27 -5.11
CA PHE A 105 2.12 23.34 -4.48
C PHE A 105 3.60 23.79 -4.54
N GLY A 106 3.85 24.98 -5.10
CA GLY A 106 5.19 25.52 -5.28
C GLY A 106 6.06 24.73 -6.27
N GLU A 107 7.36 25.04 -6.31
CA GLU A 107 8.36 24.41 -7.19
C GLU A 107 9.15 23.29 -6.50
N SER A 108 9.10 23.20 -5.16
CA SER A 108 9.87 22.21 -4.40
C SER A 108 9.07 20.95 -4.10
N VAL A 109 9.76 19.81 -4.09
CA VAL A 109 9.19 18.56 -3.56
C VAL A 109 8.91 18.75 -2.07
N ASN A 110 7.63 18.73 -1.71
CA ASN A 110 7.19 18.92 -0.33
C ASN A 110 6.83 17.57 0.27
N GLN A 111 7.51 17.23 1.37
CA GLN A 111 7.27 16.01 2.12
C GLN A 111 6.63 16.36 3.47
N LYS A 112 5.45 15.79 3.76
CA LYS A 112 4.75 16.01 5.03
C LYS A 112 4.01 14.76 5.49
N GLU A 113 4.00 14.53 6.79
CA GLU A 113 3.17 13.51 7.41
C GLU A 113 1.73 14.00 7.55
N LEU A 114 0.78 13.20 7.09
CA LEU A 114 -0.66 13.45 7.20
C LEU A 114 -1.37 12.17 7.63
N TYR A 115 -2.54 12.30 8.27
CA TYR A 115 -3.38 11.18 8.67
C TYR A 115 -4.62 11.13 7.77
N PHE A 116 -4.88 9.96 7.19
CA PHE A 116 -6.03 9.73 6.31
C PHE A 116 -6.92 8.61 6.83
N GLY A 117 -8.23 8.75 6.63
CA GLY A 117 -9.22 7.77 7.07
C GLY A 117 -9.62 7.93 8.54
N GLY A 118 -9.97 6.81 9.17
CA GLY A 118 -10.37 6.77 10.58
C GLY A 118 -9.39 5.96 11.43
N LEU A 119 -9.77 5.69 12.69
CA LEU A 119 -8.96 4.88 13.61
C LEU A 119 -7.56 5.47 13.92
N GLU A 120 -7.38 6.77 13.73
CA GLU A 120 -6.13 7.49 14.06
C GLU A 120 -5.72 7.29 15.54
N SER A 121 -6.70 7.29 16.46
CA SER A 121 -6.46 7.11 17.89
C SER A 121 -5.83 5.77 18.27
N ILE A 122 -5.82 4.80 17.35
CA ILE A 122 -5.17 3.50 17.52
C ILE A 122 -4.05 3.27 16.49
N GLY A 123 -3.59 4.33 15.83
CA GLY A 123 -2.40 4.32 14.97
C GLY A 123 -2.65 4.04 13.49
N PHE A 124 -3.88 4.05 13.00
CA PHE A 124 -4.18 3.88 11.58
C PHE A 124 -4.08 5.21 10.83
N GLY A 125 -3.81 5.13 9.53
CA GLY A 125 -3.92 6.28 8.61
C GLY A 125 -2.70 7.19 8.52
N ARG A 126 -1.63 6.94 9.28
CA ARG A 126 -0.39 7.71 9.19
C ARG A 126 0.27 7.49 7.84
N CYS A 127 0.39 8.55 7.05
CA CYS A 127 0.98 8.52 5.71
C CYS A 127 2.06 9.58 5.55
N GLN A 128 3.15 9.20 4.90
CA GLN A 128 4.12 10.15 4.37
C GLN A 128 3.64 10.60 3.00
N VAL A 129 3.35 11.90 2.85
CA VAL A 129 2.87 12.48 1.59
C VAL A 129 3.98 13.27 0.93
N THR A 130 4.14 13.04 -0.37
CA THR A 130 5.05 13.77 -1.23
C THR A 130 4.24 14.35 -2.39
N ILE A 131 4.39 15.66 -2.63
CA ILE A 131 3.79 16.31 -3.81
C ILE A 131 4.88 16.54 -4.85
N LEU A 132 4.66 16.03 -6.05
CA LEU A 132 5.55 16.16 -7.21
C LEU A 132 4.90 17.10 -8.22
N ASN A 133 5.56 18.22 -8.51
CA ASN A 133 5.10 19.15 -9.53
C ASN A 133 5.75 18.80 -10.88
N TYR A 134 5.00 18.14 -11.75
CA TYR A 134 5.45 17.77 -13.09
C TYR A 134 5.31 18.89 -14.13
N ALA A 135 4.82 20.08 -13.75
CA ALA A 135 4.64 21.20 -14.69
C ALA A 135 5.96 21.82 -15.20
N ASN A 136 7.11 21.41 -14.64
CA ASN A 136 8.45 21.97 -14.94
C ASN A 136 9.48 20.91 -15.39
N GLN A 137 9.04 19.73 -15.87
CA GLN A 137 9.92 18.75 -16.53
C GLN A 137 9.79 18.82 -18.05
#